data_AF-A0A838J7Q8-F1
#
_entry.id   AF-A0A838J7Q8-F1
#
_cell.length_a   1.000
_cell.length_b   1.000
_cell.length_c   1.000
_cell.angle_alpha   90.00
_cell.angle_beta   90.00
_cell.angle_gamma   90.00
#
_symmetry.space_group_name_H-M   'P 1'
#
loop_
_entity.id
_entity.type
_entity.pdbx_description
1 polymer ?
#
loop_
_entity_poly.entity_id
_entity_poly.type
_entity_poly.pdbx_seq_one_letter_code
_entity_poly.pdbx_strand_id
1 'polypeptide(L)'
;MLKKISIGLATLTALAVAIYIRFLRPWYVRWGATDEEVNQSIPGDAEVAQANFQSTRAITMHAQATDIWPWLVQMGQGRGGLYTYTWLENMVGLRISNVDQILAEFQHLKVGDIIPLEAGGSGYRVGAIEPNQLLELVIQPTDSGFMGTVMKQGNGASTWVYLLHELDSEHTRLIVRWRMRWNPSFKAPILVLIRLLLAPVEFVMERKMILGIKKRAERMSKQISEPAGATSLN
;
A
#
# COMPACT_ATOMS: atom_id res chain seq x y z
N MET A 1 -42.02 22.83 5.80
CA MET A 1 -41.59 21.76 4.87
C MET A 1 -40.07 21.60 4.83
N LEU A 2 -39.31 22.67 4.59
CA LEU A 2 -37.84 22.69 4.59
C LEU A 2 -37.15 22.10 5.85
N LYS A 3 -37.63 22.40 7.06
CA LYS A 3 -37.08 21.84 8.32
C LYS A 3 -37.22 20.31 8.46
N LYS A 4 -38.28 19.72 7.90
CA LYS A 4 -38.48 18.25 7.96
C LYS A 4 -37.57 17.53 6.97
N ILE A 5 -37.37 18.12 5.79
CA ILE A 5 -36.44 17.63 4.76
C ILE A 5 -35.00 17.70 5.26
N SER A 6 -34.61 18.79 5.95
CA SER A 6 -33.26 18.95 6.51
C SER A 6 -32.97 17.95 7.65
N ILE A 7 -33.96 17.66 8.51
CA ILE A 7 -33.81 16.67 9.58
C ILE A 7 -33.70 15.24 9.01
N GLY A 8 -34.49 14.92 7.97
CA GLY A 8 -34.41 13.63 7.28
C GLY A 8 -33.03 13.39 6.64
N LEU A 9 -32.49 14.40 5.94
CA LEU A 9 -31.17 14.31 5.32
C LEU A 9 -30.04 14.19 6.35
N ALA A 10 -30.11 14.94 7.46
CA ALA A 10 -29.13 14.84 8.54
C ALA A 10 -29.13 13.44 9.18
N THR A 11 -30.31 12.86 9.40
CA THR A 11 -30.46 11.52 9.98
C THR A 11 -29.89 10.44 9.05
N LEU A 12 -30.19 10.51 7.75
CA LEU A 12 -29.64 9.59 6.75
C LEU A 12 -28.11 9.69 6.65
N THR A 13 -27.58 10.92 6.68
CA THR A 13 -26.13 11.16 6.66
C THR A 13 -25.45 10.58 7.90
N ALA A 14 -26.01 10.82 9.09
CA ALA A 14 -25.50 10.25 10.33
C ALA A 14 -25.52 8.71 10.32
N LEU A 15 -26.60 8.11 9.80
CA LEU A 15 -26.71 6.65 9.66
C LEU A 15 -25.68 6.09 8.68
N ALA A 16 -25.49 6.73 7.52
CA ALA A 16 -24.51 6.32 6.54
C ALA A 16 -23.07 6.40 7.10
N VAL A 17 -22.75 7.48 7.81
CA VAL A 17 -21.46 7.64 8.51
C VAL A 17 -21.28 6.57 9.59
N ALA A 18 -22.33 6.26 10.37
CA ALA A 18 -22.28 5.22 11.39
C ALA A 18 -22.03 3.84 10.78
N ILE A 19 -22.73 3.48 9.69
CA ILE A 19 -22.52 2.22 8.96
C ILE A 19 -21.09 2.15 8.41
N TYR A 20 -20.61 3.24 7.81
CA TYR A 20 -19.27 3.33 7.27
C TYR A 20 -18.20 3.09 8.35
N ILE A 21 -18.29 3.80 9.48
CA ILE A 21 -17.33 3.68 10.59
C ILE A 21 -17.41 2.29 11.23
N ARG A 22 -18.61 1.72 11.36
CA ARG A 22 -18.83 0.48 12.12
C ARG A 22 -18.56 -0.80 11.33
N PHE A 23 -18.79 -0.80 10.03
CA PHE A 23 -18.75 -2.01 9.20
C PHE A 23 -17.74 -1.91 8.05
N LEU A 24 -17.77 -0.84 7.26
CA LEU A 24 -16.92 -0.74 6.07
C LEU A 24 -15.46 -0.48 6.43
N ARG A 25 -15.20 0.50 7.30
CA ARG A 25 -13.85 0.87 7.71
C ARG A 25 -13.08 -0.27 8.37
N PRO A 26 -13.62 -0.95 9.41
CA PRO A 26 -12.91 -2.06 10.04
C PRO A 26 -12.62 -3.22 9.08
N TRP A 27 -13.49 -3.43 8.08
CA TRP A 27 -13.29 -4.46 7.08
C TRP A 27 -12.16 -4.12 6.10
N TYR A 28 -12.18 -2.95 5.46
CA TYR A 28 -11.20 -2.65 4.41
C TYR A 28 -9.79 -2.35 4.95
N VAL A 29 -9.65 -1.86 6.19
CA VAL A 29 -8.33 -1.64 6.81
C VAL A 29 -7.68 -2.94 7.25
N ARG A 30 -8.44 -4.04 7.30
CA ARG A 30 -8.00 -5.39 7.70
C ARG A 30 -8.12 -6.41 6.57
N TRP A 31 -8.25 -5.95 5.33
CA TRP A 31 -8.63 -6.80 4.20
C TRP A 31 -7.68 -8.00 4.05
N GLY A 32 -8.25 -9.20 4.23
CA GLY A 32 -7.54 -10.46 4.12
C GLY A 32 -6.61 -10.81 5.29
N ALA A 33 -6.42 -9.91 6.26
CA ALA A 33 -5.56 -10.12 7.42
C ALA A 33 -6.29 -10.76 8.60
N THR A 34 -5.59 -11.59 9.38
CA THR A 34 -6.10 -12.21 10.61
C THR A 34 -6.02 -11.25 11.80
N ASP A 35 -6.68 -11.59 12.90
CA ASP A 35 -6.57 -10.83 14.15
C ASP A 35 -5.14 -10.84 14.71
N GLU A 36 -4.44 -11.96 14.61
CA GLU A 36 -3.04 -12.10 15.00
C GLU A 36 -2.13 -11.21 14.14
N GLU A 37 -2.29 -11.26 12.81
CA GLU A 37 -1.50 -10.45 11.87
C GLU A 37 -1.68 -8.94 12.07
N VAL A 38 -2.86 -8.52 12.55
CA VAL A 38 -3.16 -7.10 12.85
C VAL A 38 -2.56 -6.67 14.18
N ASN A 39 -2.53 -7.55 15.17
CA ASN A 39 -2.11 -7.24 16.54
C ASN A 39 -0.61 -7.50 16.80
N GLN A 40 0.04 -8.32 15.98
CA GLN A 40 1.48 -8.56 16.10
C GLN A 40 2.28 -7.26 15.88
N SER A 41 3.38 -7.11 16.60
CA SER A 41 4.36 -6.05 16.35
C SER A 41 5.24 -6.43 15.17
N ILE A 42 5.46 -5.51 14.25
CA ILE A 42 6.33 -5.72 13.08
C ILE A 42 7.43 -4.66 12.99
N PRO A 43 8.53 -4.93 12.25
CA PRO A 43 9.51 -3.89 11.89
C PRO A 43 8.82 -2.66 11.27
N GLY A 44 9.22 -1.46 11.68
CA GLY A 44 8.62 -0.18 11.27
C GLY A 44 7.41 0.29 12.09
N ASP A 45 6.88 -0.52 13.01
CA ASP A 45 5.88 -0.05 13.99
C ASP A 45 6.47 0.97 14.97
N ALA A 46 7.75 0.80 15.35
CA ALA A 46 8.44 1.66 16.31
C ALA A 46 8.69 3.08 15.76
N GLU A 47 8.94 3.20 14.45
CA GLU A 47 9.10 4.48 13.74
C GLU A 47 7.85 5.37 13.86
N VAL A 48 6.66 4.75 13.98
CA VAL A 48 5.38 5.44 14.16
C VAL A 48 4.64 4.86 15.37
N ALA A 49 5.28 4.89 16.54
CA ALA A 49 4.76 4.28 17.77
C ALA A 49 3.31 4.71 18.13
N GLN A 50 2.98 6.00 17.97
CA GLN A 50 1.65 6.55 18.25
C GLN A 50 0.85 6.82 16.96
N ALA A 51 0.74 5.81 16.10
CA ALA A 51 -0.04 5.91 14.87
C ALA A 51 -1.53 6.15 15.19
N ASN A 52 -2.15 7.12 14.52
CA ASN A 52 -3.59 7.39 14.60
C ASN A 52 -4.37 6.79 13.42
N PHE A 53 -3.64 6.22 12.45
CA PHE A 53 -4.17 5.38 11.39
C PHE A 53 -3.27 4.16 11.20
N GLN A 54 -3.90 2.98 11.07
CA GLN A 54 -3.24 1.75 10.69
C GLN A 54 -4.16 0.96 9.76
N SER A 55 -3.60 0.39 8.70
CA SER A 55 -4.19 -0.71 7.95
C SER A 55 -3.21 -1.86 7.89
N THR A 56 -3.71 -3.09 8.01
CA THR A 56 -2.95 -4.32 7.82
C THR A 56 -3.74 -5.19 6.87
N ARG A 57 -3.18 -5.42 5.69
CA ARG A 57 -3.81 -6.17 4.61
C ARG A 57 -2.95 -7.35 4.27
N ALA A 58 -3.55 -8.47 3.93
CA ALA A 58 -2.77 -9.67 3.66
C ALA A 58 -3.40 -10.55 2.60
N ILE A 59 -2.56 -11.23 1.83
CA ILE A 59 -2.97 -12.17 0.79
C ILE A 59 -1.97 -13.31 0.70
N THR A 60 -2.47 -14.51 0.43
CA THR A 60 -1.62 -15.66 0.08
C THR A 60 -1.42 -15.68 -1.43
N MET A 61 -0.17 -15.79 -1.87
CA MET A 61 0.25 -15.88 -3.27
C MET A 61 0.81 -17.28 -3.54
N HIS A 62 0.44 -17.88 -4.67
CA HIS A 62 1.00 -19.15 -5.14
C HIS A 62 2.31 -18.88 -5.89
N ALA A 63 3.29 -18.38 -5.14
CA ALA A 63 4.63 -18.05 -5.59
C ALA A 63 5.57 -18.04 -4.37
N GLN A 64 6.85 -18.34 -4.60
CA GLN A 64 7.89 -18.21 -3.56
C GLN A 64 8.22 -16.73 -3.29
N ALA A 65 8.84 -16.43 -2.15
CA ALA A 65 9.20 -15.06 -1.82
C ALA A 65 10.17 -14.46 -2.84
N THR A 66 11.06 -15.28 -3.40
CA THR A 66 11.98 -14.92 -4.49
C THR A 66 11.27 -14.53 -5.79
N ASP A 67 10.04 -15.00 -5.99
CA ASP A 67 9.24 -14.65 -7.17
C ASP A 67 8.44 -13.36 -6.97
N ILE A 68 8.15 -13.01 -5.71
CA ILE A 68 7.37 -11.83 -5.33
C ILE A 68 8.29 -10.62 -5.17
N TRP A 69 9.45 -10.83 -4.53
CA TRP A 69 10.38 -9.79 -4.14
C TRP A 69 10.80 -8.83 -5.28
N PRO A 70 11.13 -9.31 -6.50
CA PRO A 70 11.52 -8.44 -7.60
C PRO A 70 10.46 -7.39 -7.97
N TRP A 71 9.18 -7.73 -7.82
CA TRP A 71 8.05 -6.82 -8.07
C TRP A 71 7.91 -5.77 -6.97
N LEU A 72 8.22 -6.10 -5.71
CA LEU A 72 8.20 -5.15 -4.60
C LEU A 72 9.30 -4.12 -4.74
N VAL A 73 10.55 -4.55 -4.93
CA VAL A 73 11.70 -3.65 -4.95
C VAL A 73 11.74 -2.75 -6.19
N GLN A 74 11.10 -3.14 -7.30
CA GLN A 74 11.06 -2.30 -8.49
C GLN A 74 9.86 -1.34 -8.54
N MET A 75 8.97 -1.34 -7.54
CA MET A 75 7.81 -0.46 -7.58
C MET A 75 8.22 1.02 -7.60
N GLY A 76 7.37 1.86 -8.17
CA GLY A 76 7.52 3.31 -8.14
C GLY A 76 7.28 4.00 -9.49
N GLN A 77 7.06 5.30 -9.45
CA GLN A 77 6.94 6.15 -10.63
C GLN A 77 8.27 6.19 -11.40
N GLY A 78 8.21 5.94 -12.72
CA GLY A 78 9.42 5.84 -13.54
C GLY A 78 10.27 4.60 -13.26
N ARG A 79 9.76 3.67 -12.43
CA ARG A 79 10.34 2.35 -12.18
C ARG A 79 9.48 1.27 -12.84
N GLY A 80 9.20 0.16 -12.14
CA GLY A 80 8.32 -0.90 -12.63
C GLY A 80 6.82 -0.56 -12.58
N GLY A 81 6.46 0.62 -12.09
CA GLY A 81 5.08 1.05 -11.87
C GLY A 81 4.56 0.70 -10.48
N LEU A 82 3.29 1.05 -10.21
CA LEU A 82 2.61 0.72 -8.94
C LEU A 82 1.62 -0.44 -9.10
N TYR A 83 1.52 -1.02 -10.30
CA TYR A 83 0.65 -2.14 -10.61
C TYR A 83 -0.84 -1.86 -10.37
N THR A 84 -1.22 -0.57 -10.34
CA THR A 84 -2.61 -0.14 -10.12
C THR A 84 -3.33 0.29 -11.41
N TYR A 85 -4.35 1.12 -11.27
CA TYR A 85 -5.10 1.75 -12.34
C TYR A 85 -4.29 2.91 -12.93
N THR A 86 -3.40 2.60 -13.87
CA THR A 86 -2.54 3.59 -14.55
C THR A 86 -3.30 4.76 -15.14
N TRP A 87 -4.53 4.55 -15.61
CA TRP A 87 -5.38 5.63 -16.11
C TRP A 87 -5.76 6.65 -15.03
N LEU A 88 -6.08 6.22 -13.80
CA LEU A 88 -6.37 7.10 -12.68
C LEU A 88 -5.13 7.86 -12.22
N GLU A 89 -4.01 7.15 -12.14
CA GLU A 89 -2.71 7.72 -11.76
C GLU A 89 -2.26 8.79 -12.77
N ASN A 90 -2.49 8.55 -14.06
CA ASN A 90 -2.15 9.48 -15.12
C ASN A 90 -3.09 10.69 -15.18
N MET A 91 -4.36 10.54 -14.78
CA MET A 91 -5.28 11.67 -14.62
C MET A 91 -4.82 12.66 -13.54
N VAL A 92 -4.11 12.19 -12.51
CA VAL A 92 -3.50 13.05 -11.49
C VAL A 92 -2.04 13.42 -11.79
N GLY A 93 -1.57 13.14 -13.01
CA GLY A 93 -0.27 13.59 -13.52
C GLY A 93 0.92 12.71 -13.17
N LEU A 94 0.72 11.51 -12.60
CA LEU A 94 1.82 10.64 -12.17
C LEU A 94 2.55 9.92 -13.31
N ARG A 95 2.09 9.98 -14.57
CA ARG A 95 2.77 9.39 -15.75
C ARG A 95 3.32 7.97 -15.49
N ILE A 96 2.53 7.13 -14.82
CA ILE A 96 2.91 5.76 -14.44
C ILE A 96 2.72 4.84 -15.64
N SER A 97 3.73 4.02 -15.89
CA SER A 97 3.69 2.88 -16.79
C SER A 97 3.98 1.62 -16.00
N ASN A 98 3.06 0.65 -16.01
CA ASN A 98 3.31 -0.65 -15.41
C ASN A 98 4.08 -1.52 -16.40
N VAL A 99 5.17 -2.12 -15.93
CA VAL A 99 5.89 -3.12 -16.71
C VAL A 99 5.49 -4.52 -16.27
N ASP A 100 5.47 -5.45 -17.21
CA ASP A 100 5.18 -6.87 -16.97
C ASP A 100 6.45 -7.73 -17.03
N GLN A 101 7.61 -7.11 -16.80
CA GLN A 101 8.93 -7.76 -16.74
C GLN A 101 9.73 -7.25 -15.54
N ILE A 102 10.72 -8.04 -15.11
CA ILE A 102 11.67 -7.62 -14.09
C ILE A 102 12.75 -6.74 -14.73
N LEU A 103 12.97 -5.56 -14.15
CA LEU A 103 13.97 -4.61 -14.62
C LEU A 103 15.21 -4.71 -13.73
N ALA A 104 16.32 -5.17 -14.32
CA ALA A 104 17.57 -5.44 -13.59
C ALA A 104 18.12 -4.21 -12.83
N GLU A 105 17.93 -3.02 -13.39
CA GLU A 105 18.36 -1.75 -12.80
C GLU A 105 17.70 -1.43 -11.45
N PHE A 106 16.51 -1.97 -11.15
CA PHE A 106 15.78 -1.68 -9.91
C PHE A 106 15.87 -2.78 -8.84
N GLN A 107 16.64 -3.85 -9.09
CA GLN A 107 16.73 -4.99 -8.17
C GLN A 107 17.70 -4.79 -7.00
N HIS A 108 18.55 -3.77 -7.07
CA HIS A 108 19.59 -3.49 -6.07
C HIS A 108 19.20 -2.33 -5.14
N LEU A 109 17.99 -2.39 -4.58
CA LEU A 109 17.47 -1.39 -3.65
C LEU A 109 18.19 -1.46 -2.29
N LYS A 110 18.54 -0.31 -1.70
CA LYS A 110 19.26 -0.20 -0.43
C LYS A 110 18.55 0.73 0.55
N VAL A 111 18.89 0.59 1.83
CA VAL A 111 18.47 1.54 2.87
C VAL A 111 18.89 2.96 2.47
N GLY A 112 17.96 3.91 2.59
CA GLY A 112 18.17 5.30 2.19
C GLY A 112 17.73 5.64 0.76
N ASP A 113 17.55 4.65 -0.12
CA ASP A 113 17.04 4.89 -1.47
C ASP A 113 15.60 5.40 -1.42
N ILE A 114 15.18 6.12 -2.47
CA ILE A 114 13.81 6.62 -2.60
C ILE A 114 13.02 5.74 -3.58
N ILE A 115 11.83 5.32 -3.14
CA ILE A 115 10.78 4.80 -4.01
C ILE A 115 9.88 5.98 -4.38
N PRO A 116 9.98 6.51 -5.61
CA PRO A 116 9.20 7.65 -6.05
C PRO A 116 7.73 7.29 -6.17
N LEU A 117 6.86 8.07 -5.51
CA LEU A 117 5.40 7.95 -5.60
C LEU A 117 4.75 9.27 -6.05
N GLU A 118 5.56 10.31 -6.27
CA GLU A 118 5.11 11.65 -6.61
C GLU A 118 5.91 12.22 -7.78
N ALA A 119 5.25 13.05 -8.59
CA ALA A 119 5.92 13.79 -9.65
C ALA A 119 7.13 14.56 -9.11
N GLY A 120 8.26 14.44 -9.81
CA GLY A 120 9.54 15.02 -9.36
C GLY A 120 10.43 14.05 -8.57
N GLY A 121 10.02 12.78 -8.42
CA GLY A 121 10.89 11.72 -7.88
C GLY A 121 10.93 11.63 -6.36
N SER A 122 10.11 12.42 -5.66
CA SER A 122 9.90 12.27 -4.21
C SER A 122 8.96 11.11 -3.90
N GLY A 123 9.04 10.58 -2.69
CA GLY A 123 8.25 9.43 -2.26
C GLY A 123 8.77 8.88 -0.95
N TYR A 124 8.55 7.59 -0.71
CA TYR A 124 9.03 6.97 0.52
C TYR A 124 10.51 6.61 0.41
N ARG A 125 11.22 6.79 1.51
CA ARG A 125 12.60 6.33 1.68
C ARG A 125 12.60 4.90 2.22
N VAL A 126 13.55 4.07 1.79
CA VAL A 126 13.77 2.75 2.37
C VAL A 126 14.35 2.91 3.78
N GLY A 127 13.60 2.46 4.79
CA GLY A 127 14.01 2.47 6.19
C GLY A 127 14.80 1.22 6.56
N ALA A 128 14.29 0.06 6.19
CA ALA A 128 14.92 -1.24 6.36
C ALA A 128 14.62 -2.14 5.16
N ILE A 129 15.54 -3.05 4.86
CA ILE A 129 15.36 -4.02 3.78
C ILE A 129 16.07 -5.33 4.12
N GLU A 130 15.32 -6.42 4.08
CA GLU A 130 15.83 -7.79 4.19
C GLU A 130 15.33 -8.56 2.96
N PRO A 131 16.22 -8.96 2.04
CA PRO A 131 15.83 -9.61 0.79
C PRO A 131 14.86 -10.77 1.00
N ASN A 132 13.81 -10.79 0.19
CA ASN A 132 12.73 -11.78 0.21
C ASN A 132 11.93 -11.86 1.52
N GLN A 133 12.08 -10.92 2.45
CA GLN A 133 11.45 -10.98 3.77
C GLN A 133 10.78 -9.67 4.17
N LEU A 134 11.51 -8.56 4.15
CA LEU A 134 11.05 -7.29 4.70
C LEU A 134 11.43 -6.13 3.76
N LEU A 135 10.45 -5.35 3.34
CA LEU A 135 10.68 -4.01 2.79
C LEU A 135 9.94 -2.99 3.65
N GLU A 136 10.70 -2.16 4.35
CA GLU A 136 10.17 -1.04 5.12
C GLU A 136 10.40 0.27 4.37
N LEU A 137 9.31 0.99 4.15
CA LEU A 137 9.29 2.32 3.55
C LEU A 137 8.85 3.34 4.60
N VAL A 138 9.56 4.45 4.72
CA VAL A 138 9.32 5.49 5.72
C VAL A 138 9.21 6.86 5.04
N ILE A 139 8.31 7.70 5.56
CA ILE A 139 8.26 9.13 5.26
C ILE A 139 8.17 9.92 6.57
N GLN A 140 9.05 10.91 6.70
CA GLN A 140 9.21 11.78 7.86
C GLN A 140 8.96 13.26 7.48
N PRO A 141 8.76 14.16 8.48
CA PRO A 141 8.62 15.60 8.25
C PRO A 141 9.80 16.28 7.54
N THR A 142 10.97 15.65 7.58
CA THR A 142 12.21 16.14 6.99
C THR A 142 12.38 15.75 5.53
N ASP A 143 11.58 14.81 5.04
CA ASP A 143 11.66 14.35 3.66
C ASP A 143 11.04 15.37 2.70
N SER A 144 11.47 15.34 1.43
CA SER A 144 11.00 16.25 0.38
C SER A 144 9.65 15.80 -0.21
N GLY A 145 9.11 16.65 -1.10
CA GLY A 145 7.87 16.34 -1.82
C GLY A 145 6.60 16.70 -1.06
N PHE A 146 5.47 16.32 -1.64
CA PHE A 146 4.15 16.64 -1.10
C PHE A 146 3.89 15.83 0.18
N MET A 147 4.19 14.53 0.21
CA MET A 147 4.03 13.69 1.40
C MET A 147 4.89 14.16 2.57
N GLY A 148 6.17 14.50 2.35
CA GLY A 148 7.02 15.08 3.40
C GLY A 148 6.46 16.39 3.96
N THR A 149 5.95 17.26 3.08
CA THR A 149 5.27 18.52 3.47
C THR A 149 4.00 18.26 4.30
N VAL A 150 3.17 17.29 3.90
CA VAL A 150 1.96 16.89 4.63
C VAL A 150 2.31 16.34 6.02
N MET A 151 3.35 15.50 6.11
CA MET A 151 3.85 14.99 7.39
C MET A 151 4.37 16.11 8.29
N LYS A 152 5.10 17.07 7.73
CA LYS A 152 5.57 18.26 8.46
C LYS A 152 4.42 19.10 9.03
N GLN A 153 3.38 19.35 8.24
CA GLN A 153 2.21 20.13 8.68
C GLN A 153 1.42 19.44 9.80
N GLY A 154 1.39 18.11 9.82
CA GLY A 154 0.72 17.34 10.87
C GLY A 154 1.63 16.82 11.97
N ASN A 155 2.88 17.30 12.06
CA ASN A 155 3.89 16.81 13.00
C ASN A 155 3.93 15.26 13.07
N GLY A 156 3.94 14.66 11.89
CA GLY A 156 3.59 13.27 11.66
C GLY A 156 4.68 12.46 10.99
N ALA A 157 4.46 11.17 10.88
CA ALA A 157 5.29 10.25 10.10
C ALA A 157 4.42 9.11 9.59
N SER A 158 4.89 8.42 8.56
CA SER A 158 4.19 7.29 7.99
C SER A 158 5.16 6.19 7.59
N THR A 159 4.77 4.94 7.85
CA THR A 159 5.51 3.74 7.47
C THR A 159 4.64 2.80 6.66
N TRP A 160 5.20 2.25 5.60
CA TRP A 160 4.58 1.26 4.73
C TRP A 160 5.49 0.05 4.61
N VAL A 161 5.05 -1.06 5.20
CA VAL A 161 5.87 -2.24 5.42
C VAL A 161 5.27 -3.40 4.66
N TYR A 162 6.13 -4.14 3.96
CA TYR A 162 5.81 -5.38 3.25
C TYR A 162 6.59 -6.52 3.91
N LEU A 163 5.87 -7.52 4.39
CA LEU A 163 6.43 -8.74 4.95
C LEU A 163 6.04 -9.93 4.09
N LEU A 164 7.02 -10.77 3.77
CA LEU A 164 6.83 -12.04 3.09
C LEU A 164 7.10 -13.16 4.09
N HIS A 165 6.08 -13.97 4.35
CA HIS A 165 6.20 -15.19 5.15
C HIS A 165 5.92 -16.40 4.27
N GLU A 166 6.93 -17.22 4.02
CA GLU A 166 6.74 -18.48 3.31
C GLU A 166 5.89 -19.43 4.16
N LEU A 167 4.81 -19.94 3.57
CA LEU A 167 3.91 -20.90 4.23
C LEU A 167 4.32 -22.34 3.92
N ASP A 168 4.76 -22.56 2.68
CA ASP A 168 5.27 -23.82 2.15
C ASP A 168 6.14 -23.55 0.91
N SER A 169 6.54 -24.59 0.17
CA SER A 169 7.40 -24.49 -1.01
C SER A 169 6.79 -23.76 -2.21
N GLU A 170 5.48 -23.53 -2.22
CA GLU A 170 4.77 -22.91 -3.34
C GLU A 170 4.00 -21.64 -2.93
N HIS A 171 3.77 -21.43 -1.64
CA HIS A 171 2.93 -20.35 -1.14
C HIS A 171 3.66 -19.39 -0.23
N THR A 172 3.48 -18.10 -0.48
CA THR A 172 3.94 -17.01 0.38
C THR A 172 2.77 -16.16 0.83
N ARG A 173 2.74 -15.85 2.11
CA ARG A 173 1.85 -14.87 2.71
C ARG A 173 2.49 -13.49 2.64
N LEU A 174 1.89 -12.59 1.85
CA LEU A 174 2.25 -11.16 1.86
C LEU A 174 1.39 -10.44 2.89
N ILE A 175 2.02 -9.78 3.86
CA ILE A 175 1.39 -8.85 4.78
C ILE A 175 1.87 -7.44 4.44
N VAL A 176 0.93 -6.52 4.24
CA VAL A 176 1.19 -5.10 3.98
C VAL A 176 0.60 -4.30 5.13
N ARG A 177 1.45 -3.59 5.87
CA ARG A 177 1.02 -2.71 6.96
C ARG A 177 1.38 -1.27 6.63
N TRP A 178 0.38 -0.41 6.68
CA TRP A 178 0.57 1.03 6.57
C TRP A 178 0.15 1.69 7.88
N ARG A 179 1.07 2.44 8.48
CA ARG A 179 0.85 3.22 9.71
C ARG A 179 1.12 4.68 9.44
N MET A 180 0.31 5.54 10.02
CA MET A 180 0.49 6.97 9.95
C MET A 180 0.14 7.61 11.29
N ARG A 181 0.99 8.51 11.75
CA ARG A 181 0.66 9.50 12.77
C ARG A 181 0.55 10.83 12.06
N TRP A 182 -0.62 11.45 12.13
CA TRP A 182 -0.82 12.77 11.52
C TRP A 182 -1.80 13.59 12.36
N ASN A 183 -1.27 14.58 13.08
CA ASN A 183 -2.03 15.42 14.01
C ASN A 183 -2.10 16.85 13.46
N PRO A 184 -2.97 17.13 12.46
CA PRO A 184 -3.17 18.49 11.99
C PRO A 184 -3.72 19.36 13.13
N SER A 185 -3.39 20.65 13.12
CA SER A 185 -3.88 21.61 14.13
C SER A 185 -5.42 21.52 14.28
N PHE A 186 -5.91 21.65 15.52
CA PHE A 186 -7.33 21.52 15.91
C PHE A 186 -8.33 22.40 15.13
N LYS A 187 -7.85 23.35 14.31
CA LYS A 187 -8.67 24.23 13.47
C LYS A 187 -9.09 23.61 12.12
N ALA A 188 -8.77 22.35 11.86
CA ALA A 188 -8.95 21.73 10.55
C ALA A 188 -9.88 20.49 10.51
N PRO A 189 -11.15 20.59 10.96
CA PRO A 189 -12.10 19.46 10.90
C PRO A 189 -12.36 18.99 9.46
N ILE A 190 -12.21 19.88 8.48
CA ILE A 190 -12.29 19.55 7.05
C ILE A 190 -11.23 18.51 6.64
N LEU A 191 -10.04 18.53 7.24
CA LEU A 191 -8.97 17.59 6.93
C LEU A 191 -9.29 16.17 7.44
N VAL A 192 -9.97 16.07 8.59
CA VAL A 192 -10.48 14.79 9.10
C VAL A 192 -11.54 14.21 8.14
N LEU A 193 -12.45 15.05 7.64
CA LEU A 193 -13.45 14.63 6.66
C LEU A 193 -12.81 14.18 5.34
N ILE A 194 -11.83 14.94 4.83
CA ILE A 194 -11.06 14.58 3.63
C ILE A 194 -10.39 13.22 3.84
N ARG A 195 -9.75 12.98 5.00
CA ARG A 195 -9.12 11.69 5.31
C ARG A 195 -10.13 10.54 5.29
N LEU A 196 -11.33 10.73 5.84
CA LEU A 196 -12.39 9.72 5.83
C LEU A 196 -12.85 9.39 4.40
N LEU A 197 -12.85 10.38 3.50
CA LEU A 197 -13.22 10.21 2.09
C LEU A 197 -12.10 9.61 1.24
N LEU A 198 -10.83 9.87 1.58
CA LEU A 198 -9.68 9.32 0.86
C LEU A 198 -9.36 7.87 1.26
N ALA A 199 -9.68 7.45 2.49
CA ALA A 199 -9.38 6.10 2.98
C ALA A 199 -9.91 4.95 2.09
N PRO A 200 -11.14 5.01 1.53
CA PRO A 200 -11.62 4.01 0.59
C PRO A 200 -10.86 4.01 -0.74
N VAL A 201 -10.45 5.19 -1.22
CA VAL A 201 -9.65 5.32 -2.44
C VAL A 201 -8.29 4.67 -2.24
N GLU A 202 -7.61 4.99 -1.14
CA GLU A 202 -6.34 4.35 -0.75
C GLU A 202 -6.47 2.83 -0.68
N PHE A 203 -7.57 2.31 -0.11
CA PHE A 203 -7.83 0.87 -0.08
C PHE A 203 -7.95 0.28 -1.48
N VAL A 204 -8.74 0.89 -2.37
CA VAL A 204 -8.94 0.38 -3.74
C VAL A 204 -7.61 0.35 -4.49
N MET A 205 -6.79 1.39 -4.34
CA MET A 205 -5.48 1.49 -4.99
C MET A 205 -4.50 0.45 -4.43
N GLU A 206 -4.34 0.37 -3.10
CA GLU A 206 -3.41 -0.61 -2.49
C GLU A 206 -3.86 -2.05 -2.76
N ARG A 207 -5.16 -2.34 -2.67
CA ARG A 207 -5.69 -3.67 -3.00
C ARG A 207 -5.37 -4.03 -4.45
N LYS A 208 -5.50 -3.08 -5.38
CA LYS A 208 -5.17 -3.31 -6.79
C LYS A 208 -3.68 -3.55 -6.98
N MET A 209 -2.82 -2.78 -6.32
CA MET A 209 -1.36 -3.00 -6.31
C MET A 209 -1.02 -4.42 -5.85
N ILE A 210 -1.51 -4.83 -4.68
CA ILE A 210 -1.26 -6.16 -4.10
C ILE A 210 -1.71 -7.27 -5.06
N LEU A 211 -2.90 -7.15 -5.65
CA LEU A 211 -3.39 -8.12 -6.64
C LEU A 211 -2.59 -8.09 -7.95
N GLY A 212 -2.10 -6.90 -8.34
CA GLY A 212 -1.23 -6.72 -9.49
C GLY A 212 0.13 -7.39 -9.33
N ILE A 213 0.69 -7.34 -8.12
CA ILE A 213 1.91 -8.06 -7.73
C ILE A 213 1.64 -9.57 -7.75
N LYS A 214 0.58 -10.04 -7.07
CA LYS A 214 0.17 -11.45 -7.05
C LYS A 214 0.11 -12.03 -8.46
N LYS A 215 -0.64 -11.38 -9.36
CA LYS A 215 -0.80 -11.86 -10.75
C LYS A 215 0.55 -12.06 -11.46
N ARG A 216 1.52 -11.18 -11.23
CA ARG A 216 2.82 -11.21 -11.90
C ARG A 216 3.76 -12.23 -11.28
N ALA A 217 3.81 -12.28 -9.94
CA ALA A 217 4.58 -13.27 -9.21
C ALA A 217 4.12 -14.71 -9.54
N GLU A 218 2.81 -14.97 -9.52
CA GLU A 218 2.26 -16.30 -9.84
C GLU A 218 2.49 -16.70 -11.30
N ARG A 219 2.47 -15.73 -12.23
CA ARG A 219 2.82 -15.99 -13.63
C ARG A 219 4.29 -16.37 -13.76
N MET A 220 5.18 -15.66 -13.07
CA MET A 220 6.62 -15.92 -13.11
C MET A 220 6.95 -17.29 -12.50
N SER A 221 6.34 -17.62 -11.36
CA SER A 221 6.52 -18.91 -10.69
C SER A 221 6.10 -20.09 -11.58
N LYS A 222 4.97 -19.95 -12.30
CA LYS A 222 4.53 -20.95 -13.30
C LYS A 222 5.52 -21.11 -14.45
N GLN A 223 6.07 -20.01 -14.96
CA GLN A 223 7.05 -20.05 -16.06
C GLN A 223 8.37 -20.69 -15.64
N ILE A 224 8.75 -20.58 -14.37
CA ILE A 224 9.94 -21.26 -13.83
C ILE A 224 9.66 -22.75 -13.62
N SER A 225 8.43 -23.10 -13.20
CA SER A 225 8.02 -24.48 -12.93
C SER A 225 7.74 -25.30 -14.18
N GLU A 226 7.35 -24.65 -15.29
CA GLU A 226 7.19 -25.27 -16.61
C GLU A 226 8.45 -25.04 -17.46
N PRO A 227 9.43 -25.95 -17.48
CA PRO A 227 10.57 -25.79 -18.37
C PRO A 227 10.09 -25.76 -19.81
N ALA A 228 10.66 -24.88 -20.63
CA ALA A 228 10.43 -24.77 -22.07
C ALA A 228 10.71 -26.12 -22.76
N GLY A 229 9.71 -27.00 -22.84
CA GLY A 229 9.91 -28.39 -23.23
C GLY A 229 8.64 -29.19 -23.52
N ALA A 230 7.51 -28.54 -23.81
CA ALA A 230 6.26 -29.20 -24.23
C ALA A 230 5.69 -28.63 -25.54
N THR A 231 6.56 -28.21 -26.46
CA THR A 231 6.18 -28.07 -27.88
C THR A 231 6.87 -29.19 -28.66
N SER A 232 6.48 -30.44 -28.39
CA SER A 232 6.72 -31.53 -29.31
C SER A 232 5.71 -31.41 -30.46
N LEU A 233 6.28 -31.25 -31.66
CA LEU A 233 5.67 -31.47 -32.97
C LEU A 233 4.53 -32.50 -32.94
N ASN A 234 3.39 -32.12 -33.52
CA ASN A 234 2.49 -33.00 -34.25
C ASN A 234 2.03 -32.25 -35.51
#